data_AF-A0A100VM36-F1
#
_entry.id   AF-A0A100VM36-F1
#
_cell.length_a   1.000
_cell.length_b   1.000
_cell.length_c   1.000
_cell.angle_alpha   90.00
_cell.angle_beta   90.00
_cell.angle_gamma   90.00
#
_symmetry.space_group_name_H-M   'P 1'
#
loop_
_entity.id
_entity.type
_entity.pdbx_description
1 polymer ?
#
loop_
_entity_poly.entity_id
_entity_poly.type
_entity_poly.pdbx_seq_one_letter_code
_entity_poly.pdbx_strand_id
1 'polypeptide(L)'
;MVNKILTTETYHEEVRGRLGVGEDVISDSDIDAISVLPIAEARIVKQVPDYADLIGDDQAYVYAAAICMVAAILAPSMAARIKKTMKDFDFSFENQAVNWDRRASQLVEEANEFIGLISSFQETMDAPLFMLSGPTREKERRRF
;
A
#
# COMPACT_ATOMS: atom_id res chain seq x y z
N MET A 1 14.17 -15.54 10.01
CA MET A 1 12.81 -15.88 9.51
C MET A 1 12.90 -15.91 8.00
N VAL A 2 12.24 -16.83 7.32
CA VAL A 2 12.27 -16.89 5.84
C VAL A 2 11.19 -15.94 5.32
N ASN A 3 11.59 -14.96 4.51
CA ASN A 3 10.67 -14.03 3.84
C ASN A 3 9.73 -14.81 2.91
N LYS A 4 8.45 -14.45 2.87
CA LYS A 4 7.45 -15.22 2.11
C LYS A 4 7.27 -14.73 0.68
N ILE A 5 7.39 -13.42 0.46
CA ILE A 5 7.13 -12.77 -0.83
C ILE A 5 8.39 -12.05 -1.29
N LEU A 6 9.05 -11.30 -0.39
CA LEU A 6 10.25 -10.52 -0.69
C LEU A 6 11.50 -11.39 -0.50
N THR A 7 11.77 -12.25 -1.48
CA THR A 7 12.88 -13.24 -1.45
C THR A 7 14.10 -12.81 -2.26
N THR A 8 13.99 -11.72 -3.01
CA THR A 8 15.08 -11.11 -3.79
C THR A 8 16.08 -10.42 -2.84
N GLU A 9 17.33 -10.23 -3.26
CA GLU A 9 18.29 -9.42 -2.48
C GLU A 9 18.16 -7.91 -2.77
N THR A 10 17.35 -7.53 -3.77
CA THR A 10 17.21 -6.14 -4.24
C THR A 10 16.08 -5.36 -3.58
N TYR A 11 15.21 -6.00 -2.79
CA TYR A 11 14.01 -5.33 -2.28
C TYR A 11 14.35 -4.14 -1.36
N HIS A 12 15.48 -4.17 -0.65
CA HIS A 12 15.90 -3.04 0.20
C HIS A 12 16.11 -1.76 -0.60
N GLU A 13 16.74 -1.86 -1.77
CA GLU A 13 16.94 -0.74 -2.69
C GLU A 13 15.62 -0.26 -3.30
N GLU A 14 14.73 -1.18 -3.67
CA GLU A 14 13.43 -0.83 -4.25
C GLU A 14 12.53 -0.10 -3.24
N VAL A 15 12.51 -0.55 -1.98
CA VAL A 15 11.79 0.12 -0.88
C VAL A 15 12.34 1.53 -0.65
N ARG A 16 13.67 1.66 -0.60
CA ARG A 16 14.36 2.96 -0.48
C ARG A 16 14.05 3.88 -1.67
N GLY A 17 14.07 3.35 -2.88
CA GLY A 17 13.74 4.06 -4.11
C GLY A 17 12.31 4.60 -4.13
N ARG A 18 11.34 3.84 -3.63
CA ARG A 18 9.93 4.29 -3.51
C ARG A 18 9.74 5.43 -2.51
N LEU A 19 10.54 5.43 -1.45
CA LEU A 19 10.57 6.47 -0.43
C LEU A 19 11.45 7.67 -0.82
N GLY A 20 12.34 7.50 -1.80
CA GLY A 20 13.29 8.53 -2.24
C GLY A 20 14.38 8.81 -1.20
N VAL A 21 14.77 7.81 -0.41
CA VAL A 21 15.75 7.94 0.67
C VAL A 21 16.95 7.01 0.42
N GLY A 22 18.13 7.40 0.90
CA GLY A 22 19.32 6.57 0.86
C GLY A 22 19.42 5.61 2.05
N GLU A 23 20.43 4.75 2.00
CA GLU A 23 20.80 3.84 3.10
C GLU A 23 21.23 4.59 4.38
N ASP A 24 21.63 5.86 4.26
CA ASP A 24 21.98 6.74 5.36
C ASP A 24 20.79 7.03 6.30
N VAL A 25 19.56 6.97 5.76
CA VAL A 25 18.33 7.24 6.53
C VAL A 25 17.68 5.95 7.03
N ILE A 26 17.69 4.90 6.22
CA ILE A 26 17.09 3.59 6.52
C ILE A 26 18.13 2.51 6.24
N SER A 27 18.53 1.82 7.30
CA SER A 27 19.39 0.64 7.20
C SER A 27 18.58 -0.61 6.79
N ASP A 28 19.25 -1.63 6.25
CA ASP A 28 18.59 -2.91 5.92
C ASP A 28 17.90 -3.52 7.14
N SER A 29 18.51 -3.35 8.32
CA SER A 29 17.98 -3.84 9.59
C SER A 29 16.66 -3.17 10.01
N ASP A 30 16.43 -1.91 9.60
CA ASP A 30 15.16 -1.22 9.85
C ASP A 30 14.04 -1.77 8.94
N ILE A 31 14.37 -2.17 7.72
CA ILE A 31 13.44 -2.77 6.76
C ILE A 31 13.07 -4.19 7.21
N ASP A 32 14.07 -4.98 7.60
CA ASP A 32 13.92 -6.37 8.06
C ASP A 32 13.37 -6.48 9.49
N ALA A 33 13.04 -5.36 10.13
CA ALA A 33 12.45 -5.34 11.45
C ALA A 33 11.12 -6.12 11.48
N ILE A 34 10.87 -6.83 12.58
CA ILE A 34 9.69 -7.68 12.76
C ILE A 34 8.37 -6.89 12.61
N SER A 35 8.40 -5.60 12.98
CA SER A 35 7.26 -4.69 12.87
C SER A 35 7.00 -4.17 11.46
N VAL A 36 7.87 -4.46 10.49
CA VAL A 36 7.83 -3.88 9.15
C VAL A 36 7.60 -4.98 8.11
N LEU A 37 8.64 -5.71 7.73
CA LEU A 37 8.57 -6.69 6.64
C LEU A 37 7.54 -7.80 6.90
N PRO A 38 7.54 -8.50 8.05
CA PRO A 38 6.56 -9.54 8.31
C PRO A 38 5.11 -9.03 8.40
N ILE A 39 4.91 -7.79 8.87
CA ILE A 39 3.57 -7.20 8.96
C ILE A 39 3.06 -6.80 7.59
N ALA A 40 3.91 -6.24 6.73
CA ALA A 40 3.57 -5.91 5.35
C ALA A 40 3.18 -7.17 4.57
N GLU A 41 4.02 -8.22 4.61
CA GLU A 41 3.72 -9.49 3.95
C GLU A 41 2.43 -10.12 4.49
N ALA A 42 2.22 -10.11 5.80
CA ALA A 42 1.00 -10.66 6.40
C ALA A 42 -0.28 -9.92 5.96
N ARG A 43 -0.21 -8.62 5.65
CA ARG A 43 -1.35 -7.86 5.10
C ARG A 43 -1.66 -8.28 3.67
N ILE A 44 -0.65 -8.42 2.83
CA ILE A 44 -0.80 -8.91 1.45
C ILE A 44 -1.37 -10.32 1.44
N VAL A 45 -0.82 -11.24 2.23
CA VAL A 45 -1.29 -12.64 2.30
C VAL A 45 -2.74 -12.72 2.77
N LYS A 46 -3.21 -11.77 3.59
CA LYS A 46 -4.63 -11.70 3.97
C LYS A 46 -5.55 -11.21 2.84
N GLN A 47 -5.06 -10.33 1.98
CA GLN A 47 -5.81 -9.83 0.83
C GLN A 47 -5.80 -10.83 -0.33
N VAL A 48 -4.69 -11.53 -0.52
CA VAL A 48 -4.48 -12.51 -1.58
C VAL A 48 -4.00 -13.82 -0.94
N PRO A 49 -4.92 -14.66 -0.42
CA PRO A 49 -4.55 -15.93 0.22
C PRO A 49 -3.89 -16.91 -0.77
N ASP A 50 -4.22 -16.80 -2.06
CA ASP A 50 -3.73 -17.67 -3.13
C ASP A 50 -2.42 -17.18 -3.76
N TYR A 51 -1.69 -16.27 -3.08
CA TYR A 51 -0.46 -15.65 -3.60
C TYR A 51 0.63 -16.67 -4.01
N ALA A 52 0.62 -17.86 -3.43
CA ALA A 52 1.60 -18.92 -3.70
C ALA A 52 1.39 -19.61 -5.06
N ASP A 53 0.18 -19.55 -5.60
CA ASP A 53 -0.19 -20.19 -6.87
C ASP A 53 -0.12 -19.23 -8.07
N LEU A 54 0.16 -17.94 -7.81
CA LEU A 54 0.28 -16.91 -8.84
C LEU A 54 1.63 -17.02 -9.55
N ILE A 55 1.61 -16.90 -10.88
CA ILE A 55 2.79 -17.04 -11.75
C ILE A 55 2.81 -15.88 -12.76
N GLY A 56 4.00 -15.42 -13.13
CA GLY A 56 4.17 -14.42 -14.19
C GLY A 56 3.84 -13.01 -13.69
N ASP A 57 3.00 -12.30 -14.43
CA ASP A 57 2.69 -10.89 -14.17
C ASP A 57 1.95 -10.68 -12.82
N ASP A 58 1.07 -11.61 -12.45
CA ASP A 58 0.35 -11.57 -11.17
C ASP A 58 1.31 -11.68 -9.96
N GLN A 59 2.36 -12.49 -10.09
CA GLN A 59 3.41 -12.58 -9.07
C GLN A 59 4.19 -11.27 -8.94
N ALA A 60 4.46 -10.60 -10.07
CA ALA A 60 5.12 -9.31 -10.10
C ALA A 60 4.26 -8.22 -9.43
N TYR A 61 2.94 -8.26 -9.61
CA TYR A 61 2.02 -7.34 -8.93
C TYR A 61 1.98 -7.56 -7.41
N VAL A 62 1.96 -8.81 -6.94
CA VAL A 62 2.04 -9.12 -5.49
C VAL A 62 3.37 -8.64 -4.90
N TYR A 63 4.47 -8.84 -5.61
CA TYR A 63 5.79 -8.37 -5.19
C TYR A 63 5.84 -6.83 -5.10
N ALA A 64 5.36 -6.12 -6.12
CA ALA A 64 5.29 -4.67 -6.12
C ALA A 64 4.37 -4.13 -5.01
N ALA A 65 3.23 -4.77 -4.77
CA ALA A 65 2.32 -4.41 -3.69
C ALA A 65 2.98 -4.58 -2.31
N ALA A 66 3.72 -5.68 -2.09
CA ALA A 66 4.45 -5.91 -0.85
C ALA A 66 5.50 -4.82 -0.59
N ILE A 67 6.26 -4.41 -1.61
CA ILE A 67 7.22 -3.30 -1.51
C ILE A 67 6.52 -2.00 -1.11
N CYS A 68 5.41 -1.67 -1.76
CA CYS A 68 4.65 -0.47 -1.46
C CYS A 68 4.09 -0.49 -0.03
N MET A 69 3.62 -1.64 0.48
CA MET A 69 3.20 -1.75 1.89
C MET A 69 4.35 -1.59 2.87
N VAL A 70 5.52 -2.18 2.60
CA VAL A 70 6.71 -1.98 3.45
C VAL A 70 7.08 -0.50 3.50
N ALA A 71 7.14 0.16 2.35
CA ALA A 71 7.39 1.59 2.26
C ALA A 71 6.33 2.41 3.01
N ALA A 72 5.04 2.06 2.90
CA ALA A 72 3.96 2.75 3.59
C ALA A 72 4.04 2.64 5.13
N ILE A 73 4.46 1.49 5.67
CA ILE A 73 4.67 1.32 7.13
C ILE A 73 5.84 2.18 7.61
N LEU A 74 6.89 2.30 6.80
CA LEU A 74 8.09 3.08 7.13
C LEU A 74 7.86 4.60 6.98
N ALA A 75 7.01 5.03 6.06
CA ALA A 75 6.80 6.45 5.72
C ALA A 75 6.48 7.35 6.94
N PRO A 76 5.54 7.03 7.86
CA PRO A 76 5.29 7.86 9.04
C PRO A 76 6.50 8.06 9.95
N SER A 77 7.39 7.06 10.01
CA SER A 77 8.63 7.14 10.80
C SER A 77 9.70 8.02 10.15
N MET A 78 9.60 8.30 8.84
CA MET A 78 10.56 9.16 8.12
C MET A 78 10.49 10.61 8.55
N ALA A 79 9.32 11.12 8.93
CA ALA A 79 9.16 12.47 9.43
C ALA A 79 10.06 12.75 10.65
N ALA A 80 10.22 11.76 11.53
CA ALA A 80 11.09 11.86 12.70
C ALA A 80 12.58 11.65 12.36
N ARG A 81 12.88 10.71 11.46
CA ARG A 81 14.26 10.38 11.06
C ARG A 81 14.92 11.53 10.29
N ILE A 82 14.23 12.12 9.31
CA ILE A 82 14.75 13.23 8.49
C ILE A 82 15.01 14.48 9.33
N LYS A 83 14.11 14.79 10.28
CA LYS A 83 14.27 15.92 11.20
C LYS A 83 15.50 15.76 12.11
N LYS A 84 15.86 14.51 12.44
CA LYS A 84 17.04 14.20 13.25
C LYS A 84 18.33 14.42 12.46
N THR A 85 18.36 14.02 11.19
CA THR A 85 19.50 14.23 10.28
C THR A 85 19.75 15.72 10.02
N MET A 86 18.69 16.53 9.90
CA MET A 86 18.80 17.98 9.70
C MET A 86 19.45 18.74 10.85
N LYS A 87 19.42 18.21 12.09
CA LYS A 87 20.02 18.89 13.23
C LYS A 87 21.55 18.78 13.25
N ASP A 88 22.11 17.86 12.48
CA ASP A 88 23.54 17.53 12.51
C ASP A 88 24.36 18.21 11.40
N PHE A 89 23.70 18.83 10.42
CA PHE A 89 24.38 19.48 9.29
C PHE A 89 23.82 20.89 9.08
N ASP A 90 24.68 21.90 9.28
CA ASP A 90 24.41 23.35 9.22
C ASP A 90 24.14 23.86 7.78
N PHE A 91 23.39 23.08 6.99
CA PHE A 91 22.92 23.42 5.65
C PHE A 91 21.40 23.30 5.60
N SER A 92 20.74 24.45 5.68
CA SER A 92 19.30 24.58 5.49
C SER A 92 18.96 24.45 4.00
N PHE A 93 18.87 23.22 3.49
CA PHE A 93 18.08 22.98 2.29
C PHE A 93 16.61 23.00 2.69
N GLU A 94 15.83 23.90 2.09
CA GLU A 94 14.36 23.86 2.13
C GLU A 94 13.89 22.57 1.46
N ASN A 95 13.95 21.44 2.18
CA ASN A 95 13.19 20.28 1.78
C ASN A 95 11.72 20.69 1.86
N GLN A 96 11.06 20.77 0.69
CA GLN A 96 9.61 20.78 0.59
C GLN A 96 9.05 19.87 1.69
N ALA A 97 8.17 20.41 2.53
CA ALA A 97 7.57 19.67 3.61
C ALA A 97 6.76 18.50 3.03
N VAL A 98 7.43 17.38 2.76
CA VAL A 98 6.80 16.17 2.25
C VAL A 98 5.91 15.68 3.38
N ASN A 99 4.62 15.70 3.13
CA ASN A 99 3.64 15.15 4.06
C ASN A 99 3.74 13.62 3.97
N TRP A 100 4.54 13.03 4.85
CA TRP A 100 4.81 11.60 4.90
C TRP A 100 3.56 10.77 5.21
N ASP A 101 2.59 11.32 5.95
CA ASP A 101 1.30 10.66 6.17
C ASP A 101 0.51 10.55 4.86
N ARG A 102 0.49 11.63 4.07
CA ARG A 102 -0.11 11.61 2.73
C ARG A 102 0.61 10.63 1.80
N ARG A 103 1.95 10.59 1.85
CA ARG A 103 2.74 9.65 1.05
C ARG A 103 2.48 8.21 1.46
N ALA A 104 2.31 7.92 2.75
CA ALA A 104 1.94 6.61 3.25
C ALA A 104 0.57 6.17 2.69
N SER A 105 -0.44 7.04 2.73
CA SER A 105 -1.76 6.74 2.15
C SER A 105 -1.68 6.46 0.65
N GLN A 106 -0.91 7.24 -0.11
CA GLN A 106 -0.70 7.00 -1.54
C GLN A 106 -0.03 5.66 -1.82
N LEU A 107 0.98 5.28 -1.03
CA LEU A 107 1.65 3.98 -1.18
C LEU A 107 0.72 2.81 -0.86
N VAL A 108 -0.19 2.97 0.10
CA VAL A 108 -1.24 1.97 0.37
C VAL A 108 -2.23 1.87 -0.79
N GLU A 109 -2.61 3.00 -1.38
CA GLU A 109 -3.48 3.05 -2.55
C GLU A 109 -2.81 2.38 -3.77
N GLU A 110 -1.56 2.73 -4.08
CA GLU A 110 -0.74 2.07 -5.12
C GLU A 110 -0.66 0.55 -4.89
N ALA A 111 -0.46 0.12 -3.63
CA ALA A 111 -0.42 -1.30 -3.32
C ALA A 111 -1.78 -2.00 -3.55
N ASN A 112 -2.90 -1.34 -3.23
CA ASN A 112 -4.22 -1.87 -3.51
C ASN A 112 -4.54 -1.88 -5.01
N GLU A 113 -4.07 -0.89 -5.77
CA GLU A 113 -4.19 -0.88 -7.23
C GLU A 113 -3.47 -2.08 -7.85
N PHE A 114 -2.24 -2.39 -7.40
CA PHE A 114 -1.52 -3.58 -7.85
C PHE A 114 -2.26 -4.87 -7.52
N ILE A 115 -2.90 -4.94 -6.34
CA ILE A 115 -3.73 -6.10 -5.97
C ILE A 115 -4.97 -6.19 -6.85
N GLY A 116 -5.60 -5.07 -7.18
CA GLY A 116 -6.78 -5.02 -8.06
C GLY A 116 -6.48 -5.38 -9.52
N LEU A 117 -5.22 -5.29 -9.95
CA LEU A 117 -4.77 -5.75 -11.27
C LEU A 117 -4.56 -7.27 -11.34
N ILE A 118 -4.52 -7.96 -10.19
CA ILE A 118 -4.36 -9.42 -10.16
C ILE A 118 -5.61 -10.07 -10.73
N SER A 119 -5.42 -10.91 -11.74
CA SER A 119 -6.51 -11.53 -12.50
C SER A 119 -7.47 -12.40 -11.65
N SER A 120 -6.99 -12.91 -10.51
CA SER A 120 -7.76 -13.71 -9.56
C SER A 120 -8.56 -12.88 -8.53
N PHE A 121 -8.37 -11.56 -8.47
CA PHE A 121 -9.06 -10.72 -7.49
C PHE A 121 -10.52 -10.49 -7.89
N GLN A 122 -11.40 -11.42 -7.49
CA GLN A 122 -12.83 -11.16 -7.46
C GLN A 122 -13.11 -10.16 -6.34
N GLU A 123 -13.15 -8.88 -6.69
CA GLU A 123 -13.72 -7.85 -5.83
C GLU A 123 -15.17 -8.25 -5.55
N THR A 124 -15.43 -8.83 -4.38
CA THR A 124 -16.78 -9.19 -3.96
C THR A 124 -17.55 -7.90 -3.76
N MET A 125 -18.15 -7.39 -4.83
CA MET A 125 -19.12 -6.31 -4.78
C MET A 125 -20.40 -6.85 -4.11
N ASP A 126 -20.35 -7.09 -2.81
CA ASP A 126 -21.51 -7.42 -1.99
C ASP A 126 -22.19 -6.11 -1.52
N ALA A 127 -22.46 -5.22 -2.48
CA ALA A 127 -23.33 -4.08 -2.25
C ALA A 127 -24.71 -4.44 -2.80
N PRO A 128 -25.75 -4.60 -1.95
CA PRO A 128 -27.10 -4.82 -2.46
C PRO A 128 -27.50 -3.60 -3.28
N LEU A 129 -27.70 -3.82 -4.58
CA LEU A 129 -28.21 -2.83 -5.53
C LEU A 129 -29.65 -2.48 -5.10
N PHE A 130 -29.79 -1.45 -4.26
CA PHE A 130 -31.11 -0.91 -3.90
C PHE A 130 -31.71 -0.22 -5.13
N MET A 131 -32.45 -0.98 -5.92
CA MET A 131 -33.32 -0.45 -6.98
C MET A 131 -34.49 0.26 -6.32
N LEU A 132 -34.39 1.59 -6.19
CA LEU A 132 -35.50 2.45 -5.78
C LEU A 132 -36.57 2.41 -6.90
N SER A 133 -37.55 1.54 -6.76
CA SER A 133 -38.71 1.45 -7.65
C SER A 133 -39.41 2.81 -7.72
N GLY A 134 -39.61 3.32 -8.93
CA GLY A 134 -40.09 4.68 -9.20
C GLY A 134 -41.51 4.98 -8.66
N PRO A 135 -41.92 6.27 -8.69
CA PRO A 135 -43.20 6.69 -8.12
C PRO A 135 -44.37 6.10 -8.92
N THR A 136 -45.10 5.16 -8.32
CA THR A 136 -46.38 4.68 -8.84
C THR A 136 -47.41 5.82 -8.76
N ARG A 137 -47.59 6.55 -9.87
CA ARG A 137 -48.69 7.49 -10.03
C ARG A 137 -49.98 6.69 -10.25
N GLU A 138 -50.66 6.33 -9.17
CA GLU A 138 -52.01 5.79 -9.25
C GLU A 138 -52.97 6.92 -9.64
N LYS A 139 -53.42 6.88 -10.89
CA LYS A 139 -54.49 7.74 -11.40
C LYS A 139 -55.79 7.34 -10.71
N GLU A 140 -56.20 8.06 -9.68
CA GLU A 140 -57.56 7.93 -9.17
C GLU A 140 -58.54 8.50 -10.22
N ARG A 141 -59.21 7.58 -10.91
CA ARG A 141 -60.29 7.87 -11.85
C ARG A 141 -61.54 8.30 -11.08
N ARG A 142 -62.07 9.46 -11.48
CA ARG A 142 -63.43 9.98 -11.26
C ARG A 142 -64.53 8.93 -11.05
N ARG A 143 -65.47 9.24 -10.14
CA ARG A 143 -66.96 9.11 -10.17
C ARG A 143 -67.45 9.07 -8.69
N PHE A 144 -68.48 9.75 -8.19
CA PHE A 144 -69.60 10.57 -8.68
C PHE A 144 -69.86 11.68 -7.66
#